data_AF-A0A1Q3AUM5-F1
#
_entry.id   AF-A0A1Q3AUM5-F1
#
_cell.length_a   1.000
_cell.length_b   1.000
_cell.length_c   1.000
_cell.angle_alpha   90.00
_cell.angle_beta   90.00
_cell.angle_gamma   90.00
#
_symmetry.space_group_name_H-M   'P 1'
#
loop_
_entity.id
_entity.type
_entity.pdbx_description
1 polymer ?
#
loop_
_entity_poly.entity_id
_entity_poly.type
_entity_poly.pdbx_seq_one_letter_code
_entity_poly.pdbx_strand_id
1 'polypeptide(L)'
;ERRTMRKVFLVTTILATLASVANSHGNHQHAPIASPSLAPAPKVDCSSIIYDMASCISFISKGSKDTKPEADCCNGYESVLNYNPDCICEAIKSSAQLGVDLNMTKATALPSACGVSAPSMSQCGSEYFI
;
A
#
# COMPACT_ATOMS: atom_id res chain seq x y z
N GLU A 1 20.99 5.37 -34.60
CA GLU A 1 19.78 4.97 -35.37
C GLU A 1 18.80 4.05 -34.62
N ARG A 2 19.22 3.05 -33.82
CA ARG A 2 18.27 2.18 -33.05
C ARG A 2 17.46 2.85 -31.92
N ARG A 3 17.86 4.04 -31.45
CA ARG A 3 17.17 4.78 -30.38
C ARG A 3 16.00 5.63 -30.87
N THR A 4 15.98 6.01 -32.16
CA THR A 4 14.89 6.78 -32.76
C THR A 4 13.74 5.86 -33.18
N MET A 5 14.02 4.65 -33.69
CA MET A 5 12.97 3.65 -34.02
C MET A 5 12.15 3.20 -32.80
N ARG A 6 12.77 3.03 -31.62
CA ARG A 6 12.04 2.64 -30.39
C ARG A 6 11.06 3.73 -29.92
N LYS A 7 11.41 5.00 -30.11
CA LYS A 7 10.53 6.14 -29.79
C LYS A 7 9.40 6.28 -30.81
N VAL A 8 9.69 6.07 -32.10
CA VAL A 8 8.65 6.08 -33.16
C VAL A 8 7.63 4.96 -32.92
N PHE A 9 8.06 3.75 -32.55
CA PHE A 9 7.16 2.62 -32.29
C PHE A 9 6.21 2.86 -31.08
N LEU A 10 6.73 3.44 -29.99
CA LEU A 10 5.93 3.78 -28.81
C LEU A 10 4.91 4.90 -29.07
N VAL A 11 5.23 5.85 -29.94
CA VAL A 11 4.31 6.96 -30.28
C VAL A 11 3.23 6.49 -31.26
N THR A 12 3.52 5.52 -32.14
CA THR A 12 2.52 4.97 -33.08
C THR A 12 1.48 4.05 -32.44
N THR A 13 1.80 3.37 -31.33
CA THR A 13 0.83 2.50 -30.63
C THR A 13 -0.27 3.28 -29.92
N ILE A 14 -0.11 4.59 -29.71
CA ILE A 14 -1.07 5.42 -28.96
C ILE A 14 -2.20 5.97 -29.87
N LEU A 15 -2.09 5.86 -31.20
CA LEU A 15 -3.04 6.52 -32.14
C LEU A 15 -3.86 5.59 -33.07
N ALA A 16 -3.81 4.28 -32.92
CA ALA A 16 -4.73 3.35 -33.58
C ALA A 16 -4.97 2.17 -32.62
N THR A 17 -6.19 1.89 -32.15
CA THR A 17 -7.28 1.36 -32.99
C THR A 17 -8.65 1.52 -32.30
N LEU A 18 -9.51 2.39 -32.86
CA LEU A 18 -10.94 2.11 -32.95
C LEU A 18 -11.13 1.24 -34.20
N ALA A 19 -11.25 -0.08 -34.03
CA ALA A 19 -11.68 -0.98 -35.10
C ALA A 19 -12.36 -2.21 -34.49
N SER A 20 -13.69 -2.18 -34.51
CA SER A 20 -14.57 -3.30 -34.19
C SER A 20 -14.36 -4.43 -35.21
N VAL A 21 -14.07 -5.65 -34.77
CA VAL A 21 -14.21 -6.84 -35.61
C VAL A 21 -15.04 -7.88 -34.84
N ALA A 22 -16.24 -8.11 -35.36
CA ALA A 22 -17.16 -9.17 -34.96
C ALA A 22 -16.92 -10.41 -35.81
N ASN A 23 -16.82 -11.59 -35.17
CA ASN A 23 -17.26 -12.94 -35.60
C ASN A 23 -16.55 -14.00 -34.71
N SER A 24 -17.08 -15.17 -34.34
CA SER A 24 -18.44 -15.73 -34.26
C SER A 24 -18.35 -17.09 -33.52
N HIS A 25 -19.44 -17.45 -32.81
CA HIS A 25 -19.89 -18.78 -32.35
C HIS A 25 -18.91 -19.77 -31.68
N GLY A 26 -19.05 -19.89 -30.35
CA GLY A 26 -18.74 -21.11 -29.58
C GLY A 26 -19.88 -21.42 -28.62
N ASN A 27 -20.69 -22.44 -28.93
CA ASN A 27 -21.72 -22.97 -28.03
C ASN A 27 -21.08 -24.02 -27.11
N HIS A 28 -20.75 -23.64 -25.89
CA HIS A 28 -20.55 -24.59 -24.79
C HIS A 28 -21.25 -24.05 -23.54
N GLN A 29 -22.46 -24.55 -23.33
CA GLN A 29 -23.13 -24.45 -22.04
C GLN A 29 -22.43 -25.38 -21.06
N HIS A 30 -21.70 -24.78 -20.13
CA HIS A 30 -21.48 -25.31 -18.79
C HIS A 30 -21.46 -24.10 -17.86
N ALA A 31 -22.54 -23.91 -17.12
CA ALA A 31 -22.54 -22.97 -16.01
C ALA A 31 -21.71 -23.60 -14.88
N PRO A 32 -20.56 -23.01 -14.47
CA PRO A 32 -20.15 -23.19 -13.10
C PRO A 32 -21.12 -22.35 -12.27
N ILE A 33 -21.71 -22.97 -11.25
CA ILE A 33 -22.41 -22.26 -10.18
C ILE A 33 -21.41 -21.23 -9.67
N ALA A 34 -21.65 -19.95 -9.98
CA ALA A 34 -20.83 -18.86 -9.50
C ALA A 34 -21.02 -18.80 -7.98
N SER A 35 -20.04 -19.35 -7.25
CA SER A 35 -19.81 -18.95 -5.87
C SER A 35 -19.84 -17.43 -5.79
N PRO A 36 -20.38 -16.80 -4.73
CA PRO A 36 -20.23 -15.37 -4.55
C PRO A 36 -18.73 -15.09 -4.47
N SER A 37 -18.15 -14.63 -5.57
CA SER A 37 -16.83 -14.02 -5.57
C SER A 37 -17.00 -12.81 -4.66
N LEU A 38 -16.44 -12.91 -3.46
CA LEU A 38 -16.29 -11.79 -2.54
C LEU A 38 -15.67 -10.66 -3.39
N ALA A 39 -16.47 -9.65 -3.73
CA ALA A 39 -15.95 -8.46 -4.35
C ALA A 39 -14.76 -7.99 -3.50
N PRO A 40 -13.62 -7.60 -4.12
CA PRO A 40 -12.50 -7.07 -3.37
C PRO A 40 -13.04 -6.01 -2.41
N ALA A 41 -12.70 -6.13 -1.12
CA ALA A 41 -13.09 -5.11 -0.16
C ALA A 41 -12.66 -3.73 -0.70
N PRO A 42 -13.49 -2.68 -0.55
CA PRO A 42 -13.11 -1.35 -0.97
C PRO A 42 -11.75 -1.01 -0.37
N LYS A 43 -10.76 -0.73 -1.24
CA LYS A 43 -9.42 -0.35 -0.79
C LYS A 43 -9.52 0.99 -0.08
N VAL A 44 -8.97 1.06 1.12
CA VAL A 44 -8.79 2.31 1.85
C VAL A 44 -7.66 3.09 1.18
N ASP A 45 -7.88 4.38 0.89
CA ASP A 45 -6.84 5.24 0.34
C ASP A 45 -6.04 5.88 1.46
N CYS A 46 -4.88 5.28 1.76
CA CYS A 46 -3.98 5.75 2.79
C CYS A 46 -2.98 6.80 2.29
N SER A 47 -2.95 7.10 0.99
CA SER A 47 -1.83 7.77 0.32
C SER A 47 -1.49 9.15 0.91
N SER A 48 -2.49 9.87 1.45
CA SER A 48 -2.28 11.18 2.08
C SER A 48 -2.08 11.10 3.59
N ILE A 49 -2.82 10.23 4.28
CA ILE A 49 -2.79 10.16 5.75
C ILE A 49 -1.48 9.56 6.27
N ILE A 50 -0.83 8.68 5.50
CA ILE A 50 0.45 8.06 5.90
C ILE A 50 1.57 9.07 6.13
N TYR A 51 1.49 10.27 5.54
CA TYR A 51 2.50 11.31 5.72
C TYR A 51 2.47 11.91 7.13
N ASP A 52 1.34 11.83 7.85
CA ASP A 52 1.25 12.28 9.23
C ASP A 52 2.17 11.46 10.15
N MET A 53 2.48 10.21 9.77
CA MET A 53 3.43 9.34 10.46
C MET A 53 4.90 9.54 10.05
N ALA A 54 5.22 10.46 9.14
CA ALA A 54 6.60 10.66 8.67
C ALA A 54 7.56 11.01 9.83
N SER A 55 7.09 11.79 10.81
CA SER A 55 7.85 12.14 12.02
C SER A 55 8.18 10.92 12.90
N CYS A 56 7.48 9.80 12.73
CA CYS A 56 7.78 8.56 13.45
C CYS A 56 9.02 7.83 12.94
N ILE A 57 9.43 8.09 11.68
CA ILE A 57 10.52 7.36 11.02
C ILE A 57 11.80 7.43 11.85
N SER A 58 12.13 8.58 12.43
CA SER A 58 13.32 8.75 13.27
C SER A 58 13.34 7.78 14.46
N PHE A 59 12.19 7.56 15.11
CA PHE A 59 12.07 6.63 16.23
C PHE A 59 12.14 5.17 15.76
N ILE A 60 11.38 4.83 14.72
CA ILE A 60 11.23 3.43 14.26
C ILE A 60 12.36 2.96 13.35
N SER A 61 13.27 3.83 12.91
CA SER A 61 14.40 3.44 12.07
C SER A 61 15.40 2.55 12.81
N LYS A 62 16.02 1.63 12.08
CA LYS A 62 17.10 0.80 12.60
C LYS A 62 18.31 1.65 12.96
N GLY A 63 18.90 1.38 14.12
CA GLY A 63 20.01 2.18 14.66
C GLY A 63 19.58 3.50 15.32
N SER A 64 18.28 3.83 15.33
CA SER A 64 17.75 4.97 16.08
C SER A 64 18.08 4.84 17.57
N LYS A 65 18.65 5.91 18.13
CA LYS A 65 18.95 6.04 19.55
C LYS A 65 17.79 6.65 20.34
N ASP A 66 16.71 7.02 19.65
CA ASP A 66 15.55 7.63 20.29
C ASP A 66 14.83 6.59 21.13
N THR A 67 14.66 6.89 22.41
CA THR A 67 13.96 6.03 23.37
C THR A 67 12.47 6.35 23.43
N LYS A 68 12.05 7.50 22.89
CA LYS A 68 10.67 7.96 22.84
C LYS A 68 10.39 8.65 21.49
N PRO A 69 9.21 8.45 20.89
CA PRO A 69 8.79 9.23 19.72
C PRO A 69 8.53 10.71 20.06
N GLU A 70 8.71 11.58 19.06
CA GLU A 70 8.28 12.98 19.15
C GLU A 70 6.75 13.10 19.29
N ALA A 71 6.28 14.21 19.86
CA ALA A 71 4.86 14.45 20.04
C ALA A 71 4.10 14.41 18.70
N ASP A 72 4.69 14.99 17.65
CA ASP A 72 4.11 14.98 16.30
C ASP A 72 4.00 13.58 15.72
N CYS A 73 4.94 12.68 16.04
CA CYS A 73 4.81 11.27 15.66
C CYS A 73 3.56 10.65 16.30
N CYS A 74 3.32 10.88 17.59
CA CYS A 74 2.17 10.30 18.27
C CYS A 74 0.85 10.86 17.77
N ASN A 75 0.78 12.18 17.53
CA ASN A 75 -0.41 12.82 16.95
C ASN A 75 -0.69 12.28 15.54
N GLY A 76 0.35 12.11 14.73
CA GLY A 76 0.23 11.55 13.39
C GLY A 76 -0.18 10.08 13.39
N TYR A 77 0.41 9.28 14.28
CA TYR A 77 0.04 7.88 14.49
C TYR A 77 -1.44 7.74 14.90
N GLU A 78 -1.90 8.57 15.83
CA GLU A 78 -3.30 8.60 16.26
C GLU A 78 -4.24 9.03 15.12
N SER A 79 -3.84 10.01 14.31
CA SER A 79 -4.61 10.48 13.15
C SER A 79 -4.80 9.36 12.11
N VAL A 80 -3.72 8.62 11.79
CA VAL A 80 -3.79 7.45 10.90
C VAL A 80 -4.64 6.35 11.52
N LEU A 81 -4.46 6.06 12.81
CA LEU A 81 -5.22 5.03 13.52
C LEU A 81 -6.73 5.32 13.51
N ASN A 82 -7.12 6.59 13.72
CA ASN A 82 -8.51 7.04 13.68
C ASN A 82 -9.08 7.04 12.26
N TYR A 83 -8.25 7.27 11.24
CA TYR A 83 -8.67 7.18 9.85
C TYR A 83 -8.95 5.73 9.45
N ASN A 84 -7.91 4.89 9.56
CA ASN A 84 -8.02 3.46 9.38
C ASN A 84 -6.74 2.75 9.89
N PRO A 85 -6.84 1.73 10.76
CA PRO A 85 -5.67 1.02 11.28
C PRO A 85 -4.82 0.33 10.19
N ASP A 86 -5.41 -0.06 9.05
CA ASP A 86 -4.69 -0.67 7.93
C ASP A 86 -3.71 0.33 7.28
N CYS A 87 -3.98 1.63 7.38
CA CYS A 87 -3.08 2.65 6.86
C CYS A 87 -1.74 2.72 7.61
N ILE A 88 -1.68 2.22 8.84
CA ILE A 88 -0.41 2.11 9.58
C ILE A 88 0.51 1.09 8.88
N CYS A 89 -0.06 -0.02 8.41
CA CYS A 89 0.68 -1.02 7.66
C CYS A 89 1.19 -0.45 6.32
N GLU A 90 0.37 0.32 5.62
CA GLU A 90 0.77 1.01 4.39
C GLU A 90 1.87 2.06 4.64
N ALA A 91 1.82 2.80 5.76
CA ALA A 91 2.89 3.74 6.12
C ALA A 91 4.24 3.04 6.33
N ILE A 92 4.24 1.92 7.05
CA ILE A 92 5.42 1.08 7.30
C ILE A 92 5.95 0.51 5.98
N LYS A 93 5.06 -0.02 5.14
CA LYS A 93 5.40 -0.57 3.82
C LYS A 93 5.97 0.50 2.89
N SER A 94 5.36 1.68 2.85
CA SER A 94 5.82 2.82 2.06
C SER A 94 7.23 3.24 2.49
N SER A 95 7.47 3.34 3.80
CA SER A 95 8.80 3.65 4.34
C SER A 95 9.87 2.63 3.93
N ALA A 96 9.55 1.33 3.97
CA ALA A 96 10.44 0.28 3.49
C ALA A 96 10.71 0.36 1.97
N GLN A 97 9.70 0.67 1.17
CA GLN A 97 9.84 0.89 -0.28
C GLN A 97 10.71 2.11 -0.62
N LEU A 98 10.68 3.13 0.25
CA LEU A 98 11.55 4.31 0.15
C LEU A 98 13.00 4.04 0.62
N GLY A 99 13.31 2.80 1.01
CA GLY A 99 14.66 2.39 1.43
C GLY A 99 14.98 2.69 2.90
N VAL A 100 13.96 3.01 3.71
CA VAL A 100 14.14 3.17 5.16
C VAL A 100 14.19 1.78 5.81
N ASP A 101 15.30 1.47 6.47
CA ASP A 101 15.44 0.24 7.24
C ASP A 101 14.74 0.42 8.59
N LEU A 102 13.59 -0.24 8.77
CA LEU A 102 12.76 -0.11 9.96
C LEU A 102 13.09 -1.16 11.02
N ASN A 103 13.07 -0.75 12.27
CA ASN A 103 13.07 -1.63 13.43
C ASN A 103 11.62 -1.98 13.78
N MET A 104 11.20 -3.18 13.37
CA MET A 104 9.83 -3.65 13.61
C MET A 104 9.49 -3.78 15.10
N THR A 105 10.46 -4.03 15.98
CA THR A 105 10.22 -4.03 17.43
C THR A 105 9.83 -2.64 17.93
N LYS A 106 10.47 -1.58 17.44
CA LYS A 106 10.09 -0.20 17.77
C LYS A 106 8.77 0.19 17.14
N ALA A 107 8.50 -0.23 15.90
CA ALA A 107 7.21 0.01 15.25
C ALA A 107 6.05 -0.62 16.04
N THR A 108 6.20 -1.86 16.51
CA THR A 108 5.17 -2.52 17.34
C THR A 108 5.05 -1.93 18.74
N ALA A 109 6.04 -1.16 19.19
CA ALA A 109 6.03 -0.48 20.47
C ALA A 109 5.39 0.93 20.41
N LEU A 110 5.12 1.47 19.21
CA LEU A 110 4.48 2.79 19.04
C LEU A 110 3.18 2.96 19.83
N PRO A 111 2.23 1.99 19.85
CA PRO A 111 1.02 2.12 20.65
C PRO A 111 1.33 2.40 22.12
N SER A 112 2.22 1.63 22.72
CA SER A 112 2.63 1.78 24.12
C SER A 112 3.46 3.05 24.35
N ALA A 113 4.34 3.41 23.41
CA ALA A 113 5.21 4.59 23.51
C ALA A 113 4.42 5.90 23.39
N CYS A 114 3.35 5.90 22.61
CA CYS A 114 2.43 7.03 22.44
C CYS A 114 1.24 7.00 23.40
N GLY A 115 1.04 5.91 24.16
CA GLY A 115 -0.07 5.79 25.12
C GLY A 115 -1.45 5.64 24.46
N VAL A 116 -1.49 5.13 23.23
CA VAL A 116 -2.71 4.95 22.43
C VAL A 116 -3.06 3.47 22.31
N SER A 117 -4.34 3.17 22.45
CA SER A 117 -4.88 1.83 22.22
C SER A 117 -5.05 1.58 20.73
N ALA A 118 -4.20 0.72 20.16
CA ALA A 118 -4.30 0.29 18.77
C ALA A 118 -4.63 -1.22 18.69
N PRO A 119 -5.38 -1.67 17.67
CA PRO A 119 -5.53 -3.10 17.39
C PRO A 119 -4.16 -3.70 17.04
N SER A 120 -3.99 -5.01 17.25
CA SER A 120 -2.70 -5.65 17.01
C SER A 120 -2.27 -5.50 15.55
N MET A 121 -1.09 -4.94 15.30
CA MET A 121 -0.50 -4.80 13.96
C MET A 121 0.02 -6.12 13.37
N SER A 122 -0.35 -7.26 13.94
CA SER A 122 0.05 -8.61 13.52
C SER A 122 -0.31 -8.93 12.06
N GLN A 123 -1.23 -8.17 11.45
CA GLN A 123 -1.74 -8.38 10.10
C GLN A 123 -1.01 -7.58 9.02
N CYS A 124 -0.07 -6.68 9.36
CA CYS A 124 0.67 -5.88 8.38
C CYS A 124 1.57 -6.70 7.42
N GLY A 125 1.51 -8.04 7.46
CA GLY A 125 2.31 -8.96 6.64
C GLY A 125 1.54 -10.06 5.92
N SER A 126 0.19 -10.11 5.95
CA SER A 126 -0.58 -11.23 5.39
C SER A 126 -1.21 -11.02 4.00
N GLU A 127 -1.22 -9.80 3.44
CA GLU A 127 -1.97 -9.53 2.18
C GLU A 127 -1.10 -9.24 0.94
N TYR A 128 0.21 -9.53 0.96
CA TYR A 128 1.07 -9.16 -0.19
C TYR A 128 2.08 -10.23 -0.63
N PHE A 129 1.80 -11.51 -0.40
CA PHE A 129 2.57 -12.61 -1.00
C PHE A 129 1.75 -13.42 -2.01
N ILE A 130 1.01 -12.73 -2.89
CA ILE A 130 0.49 -13.30 -4.14
C ILE A 130 0.91 -12.40 -5.30
#